data_AF-A0A127VC71-F1
#
_entry.id   AF-A0A127VC71-F1
#
_cell.length_a   1.000
_cell.length_b   1.000
_cell.length_c   1.000
_cell.angle_alpha   90.00
_cell.angle_beta   90.00
_cell.angle_gamma   90.00
#
_symmetry.space_group_name_H-M   'P 1'
#
loop_
_entity.id
_entity.type
_entity.pdbx_description
1 polymer ?
#
loop_
_entity_poly.entity_id
_entity_poly.type
_entity_poly.pdbx_seq_one_letter_code
_entity_poly.pdbx_strand_id
1 'polypeptide(L)'
;MRTTILIDANTMNLEQLKVEISNAQQRPLSGGITSNNMTIFDNGNGQLTLSGDITITIKVLDLTSTGVYTLNSFMNFTQQTIANKLKGNIFVGGFGFYKYDSNRKKFTNKPCTYTIRYNFNYIVKLTQITMLSQLSGNDFVLAVVDDIRSSFTDKYGKSRKVSGLTNGAGGPAIVSYNDWAKYPYLAVHEFFHTLSLGDIEDNSQKQKLMYHLGGNTGSSVSNQELIDVNRYIMSDISNVARGRYTNPGLNTVNRLRTFLNSSSNGFIFNKAKFR
;
A
#
# COMPACT_ATOMS: atom_id res chain seq x y z
N MET A 1 -17.34 -9.54 5.18
CA MET A 1 -17.09 -10.61 4.19
C MET A 1 -15.65 -11.07 4.37
N ARG A 2 -15.43 -12.34 4.75
CA ARG A 2 -14.08 -12.91 4.86
C ARG A 2 -13.59 -13.21 3.45
N THR A 3 -12.71 -12.36 2.91
CA THR A 3 -12.00 -12.70 1.67
C THR A 3 -11.03 -13.82 2.02
N THR A 4 -11.45 -15.05 1.74
CA THR A 4 -10.57 -16.22 1.71
C THR A 4 -9.45 -15.89 0.73
N ILE A 5 -8.21 -15.82 1.22
CA ILE A 5 -7.07 -15.88 0.32
C ILE A 5 -7.05 -17.31 -0.20
N LEU A 6 -7.66 -17.51 -1.37
CA LEU A 6 -7.33 -18.62 -2.22
C LEU A 6 -5.92 -18.34 -2.76
N ILE A 7 -4.90 -18.63 -1.95
CA ILE A 7 -3.70 -19.22 -2.52
C ILE A 7 -4.24 -20.54 -3.02
N ASP A 8 -4.34 -20.69 -4.34
CA ASP A 8 -4.86 -21.91 -4.95
C ASP A 8 -4.20 -23.10 -4.26
N ALA A 9 -4.99 -23.85 -3.50
CA ALA A 9 -4.49 -24.86 -2.56
C ALA A 9 -3.83 -26.04 -3.30
N ASN A 10 -3.93 -26.03 -4.62
CA ASN A 10 -3.25 -26.94 -5.51
C ASN A 10 -1.95 -26.30 -6.03
N THR A 11 -0.83 -26.74 -5.45
CA THR A 11 0.52 -26.82 -6.08
C THR A 11 1.58 -25.74 -5.82
N MET A 12 1.52 -24.92 -4.76
CA MET A 12 2.73 -24.21 -4.30
C MET A 12 3.38 -24.90 -3.10
N ASN A 13 4.53 -25.55 -3.34
CA ASN A 13 5.43 -26.01 -2.28
C ASN A 13 6.36 -24.86 -1.82
N LEU A 14 6.98 -24.97 -0.63
CA LEU A 14 7.84 -23.89 -0.11
C LEU A 14 9.05 -23.61 -1.01
N GLU A 15 9.54 -24.59 -1.78
CA GLU A 15 10.65 -24.35 -2.70
C GLU A 15 10.22 -23.42 -3.83
N GLN A 16 9.00 -23.58 -4.36
CA GLN A 16 8.41 -22.60 -5.27
C GLN A 16 8.25 -21.23 -4.59
N LEU A 17 7.78 -21.18 -3.33
CA LEU A 17 7.68 -19.91 -2.60
C LEU A 17 9.05 -19.25 -2.36
N LYS A 18 10.09 -20.02 -2.04
CA LYS A 18 11.47 -19.55 -1.90
C LYS A 18 12.01 -19.02 -3.22
N VAL A 19 11.78 -19.75 -4.31
CA VAL A 19 12.15 -19.33 -5.67
C VAL A 19 11.40 -18.06 -6.05
N GLU A 20 10.11 -17.96 -5.73
CA GLU A 20 9.32 -16.76 -6.01
C GLU A 20 9.86 -15.55 -5.24
N ILE A 21 10.13 -15.71 -3.94
CA ILE A 21 10.73 -14.68 -3.11
C ILE A 21 12.11 -14.28 -3.65
N SER A 22 12.95 -15.25 -4.01
CA SER A 22 14.28 -15.01 -4.59
C SER A 22 14.18 -14.25 -5.92
N ASN A 23 13.23 -14.63 -6.78
CA ASN A 23 13.02 -14.02 -8.09
C ASN A 23 12.41 -12.62 -8.00
N ALA A 24 11.75 -12.26 -6.89
CA ALA A 24 11.18 -10.94 -6.66
C ALA A 24 12.17 -9.94 -6.06
N GLN A 25 13.31 -10.40 -5.53
CA GLN A 25 14.32 -9.51 -4.96
C GLN A 25 14.83 -8.52 -6.00
N GLN A 26 15.00 -7.27 -5.59
CA GLN A 26 15.45 -6.13 -6.40
C GLN A 26 14.57 -5.79 -7.61
N ARG A 27 13.47 -6.50 -7.85
CA ARG A 27 12.54 -6.17 -8.93
C ARG A 27 11.56 -5.10 -8.46
N PRO A 28 11.27 -4.11 -9.32
CA PRO A 28 10.20 -3.16 -9.06
C PRO A 28 8.84 -3.89 -9.09
N LEU A 29 8.13 -3.88 -7.96
CA LEU A 29 6.76 -4.38 -7.79
C LEU A 29 5.74 -3.23 -8.03
N SER A 30 4.45 -3.43 -7.80
CA SER A 30 3.46 -2.33 -7.93
C SER A 30 3.76 -1.22 -6.92
N GLY A 31 3.44 0.02 -7.30
CA GLY A 31 3.51 1.17 -6.40
C GLY A 31 4.93 1.63 -6.02
N GLY A 32 5.98 1.33 -6.79
CA GLY A 32 7.34 1.72 -6.41
C GLY A 32 7.86 0.94 -5.20
N ILE A 33 7.29 -0.25 -4.95
CA ILE A 33 7.76 -1.20 -3.95
C ILE A 33 8.94 -1.97 -4.53
N THR A 34 9.98 -2.18 -3.73
CA THR A 34 11.08 -3.10 -4.01
C THR A 34 11.36 -3.94 -2.77
N SER A 35 11.79 -5.18 -2.97
CA SER A 35 12.11 -6.09 -1.86
C SER A 35 13.57 -6.51 -1.93
N ASN A 36 14.23 -6.63 -0.78
CA ASN A 36 15.63 -7.03 -0.67
C ASN A 36 15.83 -7.95 0.54
N ASN A 37 16.85 -8.80 0.49
CA ASN A 37 17.24 -9.68 1.61
C ASN A 37 16.06 -10.54 2.11
N MET A 38 15.17 -10.92 1.20
CA MET A 38 13.94 -11.61 1.55
C MET A 38 14.23 -13.08 1.84
N THR A 39 13.77 -13.57 2.98
CA THR A 39 13.98 -14.94 3.45
C THR A 39 12.71 -15.54 4.02
N ILE A 40 12.58 -16.86 3.90
CA ILE A 40 11.53 -17.63 4.56
C ILE A 40 12.16 -18.73 5.42
N PHE A 41 11.77 -18.77 6.69
CA PHE A 41 12.26 -19.73 7.69
C PHE A 41 11.10 -20.56 8.25
N ASP A 42 11.21 -21.89 8.23
CA ASP A 42 10.28 -22.79 8.92
C ASP A 42 10.89 -23.21 10.27
N ASN A 43 10.18 -22.98 11.37
CA ASN A 43 10.65 -23.36 12.70
C ASN A 43 10.37 -24.83 13.06
N GLY A 44 9.75 -25.61 12.18
CA GLY A 44 9.41 -27.02 12.38
C GLY A 44 8.14 -27.28 13.19
N ASN A 45 7.51 -26.23 13.74
CA ASN A 45 6.32 -26.31 14.59
C ASN A 45 5.07 -25.73 13.89
N GLY A 46 5.03 -25.78 12.55
CA GLY A 46 3.93 -25.22 11.78
C GLY A 46 3.92 -23.70 11.75
N GLN A 47 5.09 -23.05 11.87
CA GLN A 47 5.23 -21.61 11.68
C GLN A 47 6.31 -21.28 10.65
N LEU A 48 5.91 -20.48 9.65
CA LEU A 48 6.80 -19.83 8.70
C LEU A 48 7.06 -18.40 9.16
N THR A 49 8.30 -17.95 9.11
CA THR A 49 8.68 -16.54 9.29
C THR A 49 9.18 -16.01 7.96
N LEU A 50 8.54 -14.96 7.45
CA LEU A 50 8.99 -14.20 6.29
C LEU A 50 9.65 -12.92 6.80
N SER A 51 10.88 -12.68 6.36
CA SER A 51 11.66 -11.51 6.75
C SER A 51 12.41 -10.93 5.57
N GLY A 52 12.85 -9.67 5.70
CA GLY A 52 13.57 -8.95 4.67
C GLY A 52 13.23 -7.46 4.68
N ASP A 53 13.80 -6.73 3.74
CA ASP A 53 13.61 -5.29 3.59
C ASP A 53 12.57 -5.00 2.50
N ILE A 54 11.54 -4.24 2.84
CA ILE A 54 10.56 -3.72 1.88
C ILE A 54 10.75 -2.21 1.77
N THR A 55 11.23 -1.76 0.62
CA THR A 55 11.32 -0.33 0.33
C THR A 55 10.09 0.11 -0.44
N ILE A 56 9.39 1.13 0.06
CA ILE A 56 8.24 1.76 -0.60
C ILE A 56 8.64 3.18 -0.98
N THR A 57 8.62 3.49 -2.28
CA THR A 57 8.88 4.84 -2.79
C THR A 57 7.60 5.49 -3.28
N ILE A 58 7.26 6.63 -2.70
CA ILE A 58 6.11 7.46 -3.09
C ILE A 58 6.65 8.70 -3.80
N LYS A 59 6.23 8.92 -5.03
CA LYS A 59 6.51 10.14 -5.78
C LYS A 59 5.50 11.20 -5.41
N VAL A 60 5.97 12.37 -4.99
CA VAL A 60 5.11 13.49 -4.61
C VAL A 60 5.13 14.52 -5.72
N LEU A 61 3.98 14.78 -6.32
CA LEU A 61 3.82 15.71 -7.43
C LEU A 61 3.02 16.93 -6.97
N ASP A 62 3.69 18.08 -6.86
CA ASP A 62 3.02 19.35 -6.56
C ASP A 62 2.34 19.89 -7.82
N LEU A 63 1.01 19.87 -7.84
CA LEU A 63 0.18 20.45 -8.88
C LEU A 63 -0.56 21.72 -8.41
N THR A 64 -0.19 22.29 -7.26
CA THR A 64 -0.81 23.53 -6.77
C THR A 64 -0.45 24.72 -7.66
N SER A 65 -1.33 25.71 -7.72
CA SER A 65 -1.16 26.94 -8.50
C SER A 65 -0.11 27.87 -7.90
N THR A 66 -0.04 27.96 -6.57
CA THR A 66 0.87 28.85 -5.84
C THR A 66 2.16 28.18 -5.37
N GLY A 67 2.27 26.85 -5.51
CA GLY A 67 3.33 26.07 -4.89
C GLY A 67 3.09 25.82 -3.41
N VAL A 68 3.79 24.81 -2.88
CA VAL A 68 3.65 24.33 -1.49
C VAL A 68 4.91 24.69 -0.69
N TYR A 69 4.88 25.81 0.03
CA TYR A 69 6.05 26.34 0.76
C TYR A 69 6.57 25.37 1.85
N THR A 70 5.69 24.56 2.43
CA THR A 70 6.02 23.61 3.52
C THR A 70 6.02 22.14 3.06
N LEU A 71 6.14 21.86 1.76
CA LEU A 71 6.01 20.51 1.21
C LEU A 71 6.95 19.51 1.86
N ASN A 72 8.22 19.89 2.02
CA ASN A 72 9.24 19.03 2.63
C ASN A 72 8.88 18.63 4.07
N SER A 73 8.29 19.55 4.84
CA SER A 73 7.85 19.25 6.21
C SER A 73 6.73 18.21 6.21
N PHE A 74 5.73 18.39 5.34
CA PHE A 74 4.62 17.43 5.23
C PHE A 74 5.07 16.07 4.69
N MET A 75 5.96 16.04 3.70
CA MET A 75 6.56 14.82 3.20
C MET A 75 7.33 14.08 4.31
N ASN A 76 8.15 14.78 5.09
CA ASN A 76 8.89 14.16 6.19
C ASN A 76 7.96 13.56 7.26
N PHE A 77 6.91 14.30 7.65
CA PHE A 77 5.90 13.81 8.58
C PHE A 77 5.21 12.54 8.03
N THR A 78 4.73 12.58 6.79
CA THR A 78 4.07 11.44 6.15
C THR A 78 5.00 10.24 6.03
N GLN A 79 6.25 10.44 5.60
CA GLN A 79 7.25 9.39 5.49
C GLN A 79 7.48 8.67 6.83
N GLN A 80 7.77 9.44 7.88
CA GLN A 80 8.03 8.90 9.22
C GLN A 80 6.80 8.20 9.78
N THR A 81 5.62 8.77 9.54
CA THR A 81 4.37 8.19 10.03
C THR A 81 4.09 6.85 9.38
N ILE A 82 4.13 6.76 8.04
CA ILE A 82 3.93 5.49 7.33
C ILE A 82 4.96 4.45 7.81
N ALA A 83 6.24 4.81 7.86
CA ALA A 83 7.29 3.91 8.32
C ALA A 83 7.01 3.39 9.74
N ASN A 84 6.59 4.27 10.65
CA ASN A 84 6.27 3.87 12.02
C ASN A 84 5.01 3.01 12.13
N LYS A 85 4.00 3.20 11.27
CA LYS A 85 2.79 2.38 11.27
C LYS A 85 3.01 0.99 10.68
N LEU A 86 3.91 0.86 9.71
CA LEU A 86 4.25 -0.43 9.10
C LEU A 86 5.22 -1.27 9.95
N LYS A 87 5.87 -0.69 10.96
CA LYS A 87 6.73 -1.43 11.89
C LYS A 87 5.91 -2.43 12.71
N GLY A 88 6.45 -3.63 12.87
CA GLY A 88 5.94 -4.62 13.82
C GLY A 88 6.09 -6.05 13.32
N ASN A 89 6.06 -6.98 14.26
CA ASN A 89 5.94 -8.41 13.97
C ASN A 89 4.46 -8.78 13.93
N ILE A 90 4.00 -9.31 12.81
CA ILE A 90 2.57 -9.62 12.61
C ILE A 90 2.40 -11.12 12.38
N PHE A 91 1.37 -11.69 13.00
CA PHE A 91 1.08 -13.12 12.95
C PHE A 91 -0.25 -13.38 12.24
N VAL A 92 -0.27 -14.34 11.33
CA VAL A 92 -1.45 -14.77 10.59
C VAL A 92 -1.51 -16.29 10.54
N GLY A 93 -2.52 -16.89 11.18
CA GLY A 93 -2.75 -18.32 11.11
C GLY A 93 -3.48 -18.74 9.82
N GLY A 94 -3.39 -20.02 9.46
CA GLY A 94 -4.37 -20.66 8.57
C GLY A 94 -3.91 -20.93 7.13
N PHE A 95 -2.61 -20.90 6.82
CA PHE A 95 -2.13 -21.16 5.47
C PHE A 95 -1.83 -22.64 5.25
N GLY A 96 -2.54 -23.29 4.33
CA GLY A 96 -2.28 -24.69 3.97
C GLY A 96 -1.04 -24.82 3.09
N PHE A 97 -0.05 -25.59 3.53
CA PHE A 97 1.10 -26.00 2.73
C PHE A 97 1.39 -27.50 2.93
N TYR A 98 2.23 -28.08 2.10
CA TYR A 98 2.85 -29.36 2.42
C TYR A 98 3.77 -29.23 3.64
N LYS A 99 3.89 -30.25 4.50
CA LYS A 99 4.78 -30.24 5.67
C LYS A 99 6.24 -30.34 5.25
N TYR A 100 7.10 -29.44 5.74
CA TYR A 100 8.56 -29.53 5.57
C TYR A 100 9.18 -30.57 6.51
N ASP A 101 10.10 -31.37 5.99
CA ASP A 101 11.00 -32.23 6.76
C ASP A 101 12.38 -31.59 6.75
N SER A 102 12.76 -30.98 7.88
CA SER A 102 14.04 -30.29 8.05
C SER A 102 15.24 -31.23 7.94
N ASN A 103 15.11 -32.48 8.37
CA ASN A 103 16.17 -33.49 8.30
C ASN A 103 16.45 -33.92 6.87
N ARG A 104 15.39 -34.06 6.08
CA ARG A 104 15.48 -34.47 4.68
C ARG A 104 15.58 -33.28 3.71
N LYS A 105 15.51 -32.06 4.24
CA LYS A 105 15.44 -30.80 3.48
C LYS A 105 14.40 -30.86 2.35
N LYS A 106 13.25 -31.49 2.59
CA LYS A 106 12.20 -31.68 1.58
C LYS A 106 10.80 -31.68 2.16
N PHE A 107 9.82 -31.34 1.34
CA PHE A 107 8.40 -31.41 1.70
C PHE A 107 7.86 -32.83 1.60
N THR A 108 6.94 -33.16 2.49
CA THR A 108 6.19 -34.42 2.46
C THR A 108 4.82 -34.19 1.82
N ASN A 109 4.19 -35.24 1.27
CA ASN A 109 2.84 -35.14 0.71
C ASN A 109 1.75 -34.96 1.79
N LYS A 110 2.14 -34.72 3.05
CA LYS A 110 1.20 -34.48 4.15
C LYS A 110 0.88 -32.97 4.21
N PRO A 111 -0.39 -32.57 4.10
CA PRO A 111 -0.77 -31.19 4.30
C PRO A 111 -0.54 -30.79 5.76
N CYS A 112 -0.22 -29.52 5.97
CA CYS A 112 -0.08 -28.88 7.28
C CYS A 112 -0.57 -27.44 7.18
N THR A 113 -1.20 -26.97 8.24
CA THR A 113 -1.59 -25.57 8.36
C THR A 113 -0.47 -24.82 9.06
N TYR A 114 0.09 -23.84 8.36
CA TYR A 114 1.11 -22.97 8.88
C TYR A 114 0.52 -21.65 9.40
N THR A 115 1.15 -21.16 10.46
CA THR A 115 1.07 -19.76 10.87
C THR A 115 2.20 -18.98 10.22
N ILE A 116 1.90 -17.85 9.61
CA ILE A 116 2.89 -16.95 9.01
C ILE A 116 3.18 -15.81 9.99
N ARG A 117 4.47 -15.59 10.25
CA ARG A 117 4.99 -14.39 10.90
C ARG A 117 5.64 -13.50 9.87
N TYR A 118 5.12 -12.30 9.67
CA TYR A 118 5.78 -11.24 8.92
C TYR A 118 6.71 -10.46 9.83
N ASN A 119 7.99 -10.42 9.47
CA ASN A 119 9.07 -9.70 10.15
C ASN A 119 9.84 -8.87 9.12
N PHE A 120 9.13 -7.95 8.46
CA PHE A 120 9.70 -7.06 7.45
C PHE A 120 10.22 -5.77 8.07
N ASN A 121 11.34 -5.30 7.53
CA ASN A 121 11.85 -3.97 7.77
C ASN A 121 11.36 -3.04 6.66
N TYR A 122 10.47 -2.11 7.01
CA TYR A 122 9.89 -1.17 6.06
C TYR A 122 10.72 0.11 5.94
N ILE A 123 11.17 0.41 4.72
CA ILE A 123 11.89 1.63 4.37
C ILE A 123 10.96 2.47 3.48
N VAL A 124 10.44 3.57 4.01
CA VAL A 124 9.53 4.45 3.25
C VAL A 124 10.32 5.67 2.78
N LYS A 125 10.16 6.02 1.49
CA LYS A 125 10.79 7.18 0.86
C LYS A 125 9.74 8.03 0.17
N LEU A 126 9.67 9.32 0.49
CA LEU A 126 8.90 10.29 -0.28
C LEU A 126 9.87 11.11 -1.12
N THR A 127 9.70 11.09 -2.45
CA THR A 127 10.55 11.84 -3.38
C THR A 127 9.70 12.83 -4.14
N GLN A 128 10.00 14.12 -4.00
CA GLN A 128 9.34 15.14 -4.80
C GLN A 128 9.80 15.01 -6.25
N ILE A 129 8.84 15.10 -7.17
CA ILE A 129 9.08 15.18 -8.61
C ILE A 129 8.52 16.49 -9.14
N THR A 130 9.13 16.99 -10.22
CA THR A 130 8.75 18.23 -10.88
C THR A 130 8.11 17.98 -12.25
N MET A 131 8.26 16.78 -12.80
CA MET A 131 7.75 16.42 -14.14
C MET A 131 7.16 15.00 -14.15
N LEU A 132 6.11 14.80 -14.96
CA LEU A 132 5.51 13.48 -15.15
C LEU A 132 6.46 12.44 -15.74
N SER A 133 7.48 12.86 -16.50
CA SER A 133 8.52 11.99 -17.05
C SER A 133 9.40 11.31 -16.00
N GLN A 134 9.35 11.80 -14.75
CA GLN A 134 10.05 11.19 -13.62
C GLN A 134 9.24 10.06 -12.96
N LEU A 135 8.01 9.82 -13.42
CA LEU A 135 7.21 8.68 -13.01
C LEU A 135 7.60 7.45 -13.83
N SER A 136 7.93 6.38 -13.13
CA SER A 136 7.98 5.05 -13.72
C SER A 136 6.57 4.50 -13.90
N GLY A 137 6.43 3.47 -14.74
CA GLY A 137 5.13 2.89 -15.05
C GLY A 137 4.34 2.46 -13.82
N ASN A 138 5.04 2.12 -12.73
CA ASN A 138 4.53 1.45 -11.54
C ASN A 138 4.74 2.25 -10.24
N ASP A 139 5.04 3.55 -10.28
CA ASP A 139 5.25 4.34 -9.05
C ASP A 139 3.95 4.54 -8.27
N PHE A 140 4.03 4.55 -6.92
CA PHE A 140 3.01 5.21 -6.11
C PHE A 140 3.16 6.71 -6.29
N VAL A 141 2.04 7.40 -6.48
CA VAL A 141 2.02 8.85 -6.64
C VAL A 141 1.06 9.46 -5.65
N LEU A 142 1.54 10.47 -4.94
CA LEU A 142 0.74 11.40 -4.17
C LEU A 142 0.75 12.75 -4.90
N ALA A 143 -0.34 13.09 -5.57
CA ALA A 143 -0.49 14.39 -6.20
C ALA A 143 -1.13 15.39 -5.23
N VAL A 144 -0.54 16.57 -5.13
CA VAL A 144 -1.02 17.65 -4.26
C VAL A 144 -1.70 18.69 -5.13
N VAL A 145 -2.98 18.96 -4.89
CA VAL A 145 -3.83 19.85 -5.69
C VAL A 145 -4.30 21.04 -4.87
N ASP A 146 -4.81 22.09 -5.53
CA ASP A 146 -5.33 23.27 -4.84
C ASP A 146 -6.61 22.93 -4.07
N ASP A 147 -7.51 22.15 -4.67
CA ASP A 147 -8.78 21.76 -4.05
C ASP A 147 -9.39 20.50 -4.69
N ILE A 148 -10.26 19.83 -3.93
CA ILE A 148 -11.11 18.73 -4.39
C ILE A 148 -12.56 19.14 -4.16
N ARG A 149 -13.30 19.44 -5.25
CA ARG A 149 -14.69 19.93 -5.18
C ARG A 149 -15.74 18.83 -5.11
N SER A 150 -15.32 17.60 -4.81
CA SER A 150 -16.23 16.48 -4.60
C SER A 150 -16.76 16.44 -3.17
N SER A 151 -17.95 15.88 -3.02
CA SER A 151 -18.58 15.61 -1.73
C SER A 151 -19.29 14.28 -1.76
N PHE A 152 -19.42 13.64 -0.61
CA PHE A 152 -20.24 12.44 -0.44
C PHE A 152 -21.21 12.62 0.73
N THR A 153 -22.29 11.85 0.71
CA THR A 153 -23.23 11.78 1.84
C THR A 153 -22.79 10.65 2.75
N ASP A 154 -22.49 10.95 4.02
CA ASP A 154 -22.17 9.91 5.00
C ASP A 154 -23.40 9.07 5.35
N LYS A 155 -23.18 7.94 6.04
CA LYS A 155 -24.26 7.04 6.47
C LYS A 155 -25.31 7.67 7.39
N TYR A 156 -25.06 8.89 7.88
CA TYR A 156 -25.99 9.67 8.70
C TYR A 156 -26.72 10.75 7.88
N GLY A 157 -26.60 10.74 6.55
CA GLY A 157 -27.26 11.68 5.65
C GLY A 157 -26.59 13.05 5.54
N LYS A 158 -25.38 13.23 6.11
CA LYS A 158 -24.69 14.52 6.08
C LYS A 158 -23.72 14.59 4.91
N SER A 159 -23.82 15.66 4.12
CA SER A 159 -22.85 15.96 3.07
C SER A 159 -21.48 16.32 3.68
N ARG A 160 -20.42 15.71 3.14
CA ARG A 160 -19.03 15.85 3.56
C ARG A 160 -18.16 16.21 2.37
N LYS A 161 -17.28 17.20 2.55
CA LYS A 161 -16.24 17.54 1.58
C LYS A 161 -15.19 16.43 1.53
N VAL A 162 -14.78 16.04 0.33
CA VAL A 162 -13.63 15.16 0.11
C VAL A 162 -12.34 15.95 0.28
N SER A 163 -11.41 15.47 1.12
CA SER A 163 -10.11 16.12 1.37
C SER A 163 -8.95 15.39 0.70
N GLY A 164 -9.09 14.08 0.51
CA GLY A 164 -8.19 13.22 -0.24
C GLY A 164 -8.99 12.17 -0.99
N LEU A 165 -8.39 11.60 -2.04
CA LEU A 165 -9.01 10.54 -2.82
C LEU A 165 -7.95 9.65 -3.45
N THR A 166 -8.23 8.35 -3.50
CA THR A 166 -7.34 7.35 -4.09
C THR A 166 -8.04 6.54 -5.17
N ASN A 167 -7.35 6.21 -6.26
CA ASN A 167 -7.85 5.32 -7.32
C ASN A 167 -7.68 3.83 -6.96
N GLY A 168 -8.01 3.47 -5.72
CA GLY A 168 -7.86 2.11 -5.18
C GLY A 168 -6.42 1.60 -5.11
N ALA A 169 -6.30 0.28 -4.91
CA ALA A 169 -5.03 -0.40 -4.71
C ALA A 169 -4.07 -0.25 -5.91
N GLY A 170 -2.81 0.11 -5.64
CA GLY A 170 -1.82 0.39 -6.69
C GLY A 170 -2.06 1.70 -7.47
N GLY A 171 -3.12 2.44 -7.18
CA GLY A 171 -3.50 3.66 -7.89
C GLY A 171 -2.83 4.92 -7.34
N PRO A 172 -2.92 6.04 -8.09
CA PRO A 172 -2.55 7.35 -7.57
C PRO A 172 -3.47 7.78 -6.42
N ALA A 173 -2.89 8.49 -5.46
CA ALA A 173 -3.55 9.22 -4.39
C ALA A 173 -3.47 10.73 -4.65
N ILE A 174 -4.50 11.46 -4.25
CA ILE A 174 -4.60 12.92 -4.39
C ILE A 174 -5.00 13.52 -3.04
N VAL A 175 -4.38 14.64 -2.65
CA VAL A 175 -4.77 15.42 -1.48
C VAL A 175 -4.89 16.91 -1.82
N SER A 176 -5.86 17.57 -1.22
CA SER A 176 -5.95 19.03 -1.20
C SER A 176 -4.86 19.60 -0.29
N TYR A 177 -4.09 20.58 -0.76
CA TYR A 177 -3.00 21.19 0.00
C TYR A 177 -3.48 21.80 1.33
N ASN A 178 -4.54 22.61 1.28
CA ASN A 178 -5.06 23.29 2.46
C ASN A 178 -5.63 22.29 3.49
N ASP A 179 -6.25 21.22 3.02
CA ASP A 179 -6.79 20.19 3.89
C ASP A 179 -5.66 19.32 4.49
N TRP A 180 -4.61 19.01 3.71
CA TRP A 180 -3.43 18.31 4.22
C TRP A 180 -2.67 19.13 5.26
N ALA A 181 -2.54 20.45 5.05
CA ALA A 181 -1.93 21.35 6.02
C ALA A 181 -2.70 21.39 7.35
N LYS A 182 -4.04 21.30 7.29
CA LYS A 182 -4.89 21.24 8.48
C LYS A 182 -4.92 19.86 9.15
N TYR A 183 -4.81 18.80 8.36
CA TYR A 183 -4.89 17.41 8.80
C TYR A 183 -3.70 16.60 8.27
N PRO A 184 -2.55 16.61 8.97
CA PRO A 184 -1.30 16.00 8.47
C PRO A 184 -1.38 14.50 8.14
N TYR A 185 -2.27 13.76 8.81
CA TYR A 185 -2.51 12.33 8.58
C TYR A 185 -3.27 12.03 7.29
N LEU A 186 -3.82 13.03 6.61
CA LEU A 186 -4.59 12.86 5.37
C LEU A 186 -3.80 12.12 4.28
N ALA A 187 -2.58 12.57 3.98
CA ALA A 187 -1.74 11.89 2.99
C ALA A 187 -1.33 10.48 3.42
N VAL A 188 -1.24 10.23 4.74
CA VAL A 188 -0.96 8.89 5.28
C VAL A 188 -2.16 7.99 5.01
N HIS A 189 -3.38 8.45 5.32
CA HIS A 189 -4.63 7.75 5.06
C HIS A 189 -4.78 7.38 3.58
N GLU A 190 -4.61 8.35 2.67
CA GLU A 190 -4.69 8.09 1.23
C GLU A 190 -3.63 7.10 0.75
N PHE A 191 -2.41 7.16 1.29
CA PHE A 191 -1.39 6.17 0.98
C PHE A 191 -1.81 4.74 1.40
N PHE A 192 -2.44 4.56 2.55
CA PHE A 192 -2.89 3.22 2.96
C PHE A 192 -4.02 2.68 2.07
N HIS A 193 -4.83 3.54 1.44
CA HIS A 193 -5.73 3.10 0.36
C HIS A 193 -4.98 2.55 -0.86
N THR A 194 -3.82 3.11 -1.22
CA THR A 194 -3.00 2.56 -2.32
C THR A 194 -2.45 1.17 -1.99
N LEU A 195 -2.36 0.83 -0.70
CA LEU A 195 -2.04 -0.51 -0.19
C LEU A 195 -3.28 -1.40 0.04
N SER A 196 -4.41 -1.06 -0.59
CA SER A 196 -5.66 -1.83 -0.53
C SER A 196 -6.40 -1.81 0.81
N LEU A 197 -6.08 -0.90 1.73
CA LEU A 197 -6.93 -0.71 2.90
C LEU A 197 -8.19 0.07 2.54
N GLY A 198 -9.34 -0.37 3.04
CA GLY A 198 -10.62 0.30 2.86
C GLY A 198 -10.92 1.26 3.99
N ASP A 199 -11.89 2.14 3.74
CA ASP A 199 -12.44 3.02 4.76
C ASP A 199 -13.13 2.25 5.89
N ILE A 200 -13.03 2.81 7.10
CA ILE A 200 -13.75 2.37 8.28
C ILE A 200 -14.83 3.40 8.58
N GLU A 201 -16.10 2.97 8.48
CA GLU A 201 -17.26 3.84 8.76
C GLU A 201 -17.77 3.74 10.20
N ASP A 202 -17.24 2.80 10.99
CA ASP A 202 -17.65 2.59 12.38
C ASP A 202 -17.12 3.70 13.29
N ASN A 203 -18.03 4.54 13.82
CA ASN A 203 -17.70 5.69 14.68
C ASN A 203 -17.00 5.27 15.99
N SER A 204 -17.16 4.02 16.44
CA SER A 204 -16.42 3.50 17.60
C SER A 204 -14.91 3.33 17.31
N GLN A 205 -14.52 3.43 16.04
CA GLN A 205 -13.16 3.26 15.55
C GLN A 205 -12.56 4.57 15.01
N LYS A 206 -13.12 5.73 15.37
CA LYS A 206 -12.66 7.07 14.95
C LYS A 206 -11.18 7.39 15.24
N GLN A 207 -10.56 6.64 16.16
CA GLN A 207 -9.15 6.69 16.53
C GLN A 207 -8.22 5.95 15.53
N LYS A 208 -8.79 5.21 14.58
CA LYS A 208 -8.03 4.52 13.54
C LYS A 208 -7.67 5.46 12.40
N LEU A 209 -6.53 5.20 11.79
CA LEU A 209 -6.04 5.93 10.63
C LEU A 209 -7.03 5.86 9.47
N MET A 210 -7.59 4.68 9.20
CA MET A 210 -8.49 4.44 8.07
C MET A 210 -9.95 4.85 8.32
N TYR A 211 -10.23 5.67 9.34
CA TYR A 211 -11.59 6.18 9.55
C TYR A 211 -11.94 7.26 8.51
N HIS A 212 -13.07 7.09 7.84
CA HIS A 212 -13.40 7.80 6.58
C HIS A 212 -13.70 9.30 6.71
N LEU A 213 -14.02 9.79 7.91
CA LEU A 213 -14.31 11.22 8.12
C LEU A 213 -13.06 11.97 8.61
N GLY A 214 -12.67 12.99 7.83
CA GLY A 214 -11.58 13.90 8.16
C GLY A 214 -11.82 14.69 9.46
N GLY A 215 -10.72 15.20 10.03
CA GLY A 215 -10.71 15.93 11.31
C GLY A 215 -10.40 15.08 12.54
N ASN A 216 -10.30 13.76 12.39
CA ASN A 216 -9.84 12.89 13.45
C ASN A 216 -8.31 12.85 13.49
N THR A 217 -7.76 12.88 14.70
CA THR A 217 -6.35 12.57 15.01
C THR A 217 -6.06 11.07 14.96
N GLY A 218 -6.98 10.30 14.35
CA GLY A 218 -6.92 8.87 14.22
C GLY A 218 -5.60 8.47 13.55
N SER A 219 -4.79 7.73 14.29
CA SER A 219 -3.43 7.40 13.87
C SER A 219 -3.10 5.94 14.13
N SER A 220 -3.99 5.16 14.72
CA SER A 220 -3.74 3.75 14.97
C SER A 220 -4.04 2.91 13.72
N VAL A 221 -3.20 1.91 13.46
CA VAL A 221 -3.43 0.87 12.46
C VAL A 221 -3.51 -0.44 13.23
N SER A 222 -4.58 -1.20 13.04
CA SER A 222 -4.77 -2.47 13.74
C SER A 222 -3.93 -3.58 13.15
N ASN A 223 -3.73 -4.66 13.92
CA ASN A 223 -3.04 -5.85 13.40
C ASN A 223 -3.69 -6.39 12.14
N GLN A 224 -5.03 -6.38 12.05
CA GLN A 224 -5.73 -6.85 10.86
C GLN A 224 -5.41 -6.00 9.62
N GLU A 225 -5.37 -4.68 9.77
CA GLU A 225 -4.97 -3.77 8.68
C GLU A 225 -3.53 -4.05 8.23
N LEU A 226 -2.60 -4.27 9.16
CA LEU A 226 -1.22 -4.63 8.81
C LEU A 226 -1.11 -6.02 8.15
N ILE A 227 -1.97 -6.96 8.53
CA ILE A 227 -2.10 -8.26 7.85
C ILE A 227 -2.50 -8.05 6.39
N ASP A 228 -3.49 -7.18 6.14
CA ASP A 228 -3.99 -6.92 4.80
C ASP A 228 -2.96 -6.19 3.92
N VAL A 229 -2.18 -5.27 4.50
CA VAL A 229 -1.01 -4.67 3.83
C VAL A 229 0.04 -5.72 3.45
N ASN A 230 0.42 -6.61 4.38
CA ASN A 230 1.40 -7.67 4.08
C ASN A 230 0.88 -8.62 3.00
N ARG A 231 -0.42 -8.93 2.99
CA ARG A 231 -1.05 -9.77 1.96
C ARG A 231 -1.00 -9.11 0.59
N TYR A 232 -1.25 -7.80 0.51
CA TYR A 232 -1.08 -7.04 -0.73
C TYR A 232 0.36 -7.18 -1.27
N ILE A 233 1.36 -6.95 -0.42
CA ILE A 233 2.78 -7.05 -0.80
C ILE A 233 3.16 -8.46 -1.24
N MET A 234 2.73 -9.49 -0.49
CA MET A 234 3.04 -10.88 -0.84
C MET A 234 2.36 -11.34 -2.13
N SER A 235 1.14 -10.88 -2.40
CA SER A 235 0.47 -11.11 -3.68
C SER A 235 1.30 -10.55 -4.82
N ASP A 236 1.82 -9.34 -4.65
CA ASP A 236 2.67 -8.67 -5.65
C ASP A 236 3.99 -9.39 -5.90
N ILE A 237 4.68 -9.82 -4.83
CA ILE A 237 5.90 -10.65 -4.89
C ILE A 237 5.64 -11.93 -5.70
N SER A 238 4.57 -12.66 -5.35
CA SER A 238 4.16 -13.89 -6.04
C SER A 238 3.86 -13.63 -7.52
N ASN A 239 3.13 -12.56 -7.83
CA ASN A 239 2.75 -12.24 -9.22
C ASN A 239 3.96 -11.93 -10.09
N VAL A 240 4.89 -11.09 -9.60
CA VAL A 240 6.13 -10.73 -10.31
C VAL A 240 7.01 -11.94 -10.57
N ALA A 241 7.07 -12.87 -9.62
CA ALA A 241 7.86 -14.09 -9.74
C ALA A 241 7.36 -15.07 -10.80
N ARG A 242 6.04 -15.14 -11.02
CA ARG A 242 5.44 -16.07 -12.00
C ARG A 242 5.53 -15.61 -13.45
N GLY A 243 6.14 -14.46 -13.74
CA GLY A 243 6.34 -13.94 -15.10
C GLY A 243 5.05 -13.51 -15.83
N ARG A 244 3.87 -13.91 -15.36
CA ARG A 244 2.54 -13.46 -15.84
C ARG A 244 2.13 -12.07 -15.35
N TYR A 245 3.06 -11.34 -14.74
CA TYR A 245 2.82 -9.99 -14.27
C TYR A 245 2.74 -9.02 -15.46
N THR A 246 1.58 -8.99 -16.12
CA THR A 246 1.14 -7.81 -16.86
C THR A 246 0.76 -6.79 -15.81
N ASN A 247 1.74 -6.04 -15.32
CA ASN A 247 1.54 -4.98 -14.34
C ASN A 247 0.42 -4.05 -14.85
N PRO A 248 -0.80 -4.08 -14.28
CA PRO A 248 -1.86 -3.17 -14.72
C PRO A 248 -1.46 -1.70 -14.48
N GLY A 249 -0.41 -1.48 -13.68
CA GLY A 249 0.33 -0.24 -13.48
C GLY A 249 1.70 -0.26 -14.16
N LEU A 250 1.80 -0.49 -15.47
CA LEU A 250 2.83 0.17 -16.29
C LEU A 250 2.40 1.57 -16.73
N ASN A 251 1.25 2.02 -16.22
CA ASN A 251 0.59 3.21 -16.68
C ASN A 251 0.15 4.15 -15.56
N THR A 252 1.00 4.30 -14.53
CA THR A 252 0.81 5.31 -13.48
C THR A 252 0.52 6.69 -14.09
N VAL A 253 1.20 7.06 -15.17
CA VAL A 253 0.95 8.33 -15.88
C VAL A 253 -0.48 8.41 -16.43
N ASN A 254 -0.98 7.41 -17.19
CA ASN A 254 -2.35 7.52 -17.70
C ASN A 254 -3.38 7.33 -16.60
N ARG A 255 -3.13 6.50 -15.58
CA ARG A 255 -4.01 6.38 -14.40
C ARG A 255 -4.15 7.73 -13.71
N LEU A 256 -3.05 8.44 -13.49
CA LEU A 256 -3.06 9.77 -12.92
C LEU A 256 -3.78 10.77 -13.85
N ARG A 257 -3.55 10.71 -15.17
CA ARG A 257 -4.28 11.53 -16.16
C ARG A 257 -5.78 11.28 -16.12
N THR A 258 -6.22 10.04 -16.17
CA THR A 258 -7.64 9.68 -16.12
C THR A 258 -8.24 10.12 -14.78
N PHE A 259 -7.52 9.91 -13.68
CA PHE A 259 -8.02 10.24 -12.36
C PHE A 259 -8.18 11.75 -12.18
N LEU A 260 -7.16 12.55 -12.50
CA LEU A 260 -7.20 14.01 -12.40
C LEU A 260 -8.21 14.66 -13.36
N ASN A 261 -8.47 14.05 -14.51
CA ASN A 261 -9.46 14.55 -15.48
C ASN A 261 -10.87 14.00 -15.25
N SER A 262 -11.11 13.23 -14.18
CA SER A 262 -12.44 12.74 -13.86
C SER A 262 -13.38 13.89 -13.51
N SER A 263 -14.43 14.08 -14.31
CA SER A 263 -15.43 15.13 -14.11
C SER A 263 -16.20 14.98 -12.79
N SER A 264 -16.26 13.78 -12.23
CA SER A 264 -16.94 13.48 -10.95
C SER A 264 -16.19 13.96 -9.71
N ASN A 265 -14.87 14.16 -9.81
CA ASN A 265 -14.03 14.43 -8.64
C ASN A 265 -13.71 15.93 -8.45
N GLY A 266 -13.87 16.73 -9.51
CA GLY A 266 -13.78 18.19 -9.42
C GLY A 266 -12.42 18.71 -8.94
N PHE A 267 -11.32 18.09 -9.35
CA PHE A 267 -9.97 18.50 -8.95
C PHE A 267 -9.60 19.87 -9.52
N ILE A 268 -9.09 20.76 -8.66
CA ILE A 268 -8.55 22.07 -9.04
C ILE A 268 -7.04 22.02 -8.88
N PHE A 269 -6.32 22.18 -9.99
CA PHE A 269 -4.87 22.10 -10.02
C PHE A 269 -4.29 22.87 -11.21
N ASN A 270 -3.01 23.20 -11.13
CA ASN A 270 -2.25 23.83 -12.20
C ASN A 270 -1.99 22.83 -13.32
N LYS A 271 -2.82 22.90 -14.38
CA LYS A 271 -2.68 22.06 -15.57
C LYS A 271 -1.34 22.24 -16.29
N ALA A 272 -0.66 23.37 -16.17
CA ALA A 272 0.64 23.57 -16.80
C ALA A 272 1.73 22.71 -16.14
N LYS A 273 1.68 22.51 -14.83
CA LYS A 273 2.56 21.56 -14.10
C LYS A 273 2.27 20.09 -14.44
N PHE A 274 1.14 19.81 -15.10
CA PHE A 274 0.68 18.47 -15.46
C PHE A 274 0.85 18.13 -16.96
N ARG A 275 1.36 19.07 -17.76
CA ARG A 275 1.67 18.83 -19.19
C ARG A 275 3.01 18.13 -19.30
#